data_AF-A0A354XJ28-F1
#
_entry.id   AF-A0A354XJ28-F1
#
_cell.length_a   1.000
_cell.length_b   1.000
_cell.length_c   1.000
_cell.angle_alpha   90.00
_cell.angle_beta   90.00
_cell.angle_gamma   90.00
#
_symmetry.space_group_name_H-M   'P 1'
#
loop_
_entity.id
_entity.type
_entity.pdbx_description
1 polymer ?
#
loop_
_entity_poly.entity_id
_entity_poly.type
_entity_poly.pdbx_seq_one_letter_code
_entity_poly.pdbx_strand_id
1 'polypeptide(L)'
;VARNPFAPESYEEVLAGCTNQAGEDSRNVARHGALLAGLPIEVAGQTVNRLCGSGLAAMMDAARAARLGEGELFLAGGVESMSRAPYVLGKADSPYARNQPMFDTVIGSRFPNPWIAKEYGSHSMPETADNIAHDLNIGREASDAFAARSQARYAKALANGFYEGEMFGV
;
A
#
# COMPACT_ATOMS: atom_id res chain seq x y z
N VAL A 1 -4.74 0.78 -18.77
CA VAL A 1 -4.81 1.71 -19.92
C VAL A 1 -4.97 0.94 -21.24
N ALA A 2 -3.98 0.16 -21.69
CA ALA A 2 -4.00 -0.52 -23.02
C ALA A 2 -5.18 -1.46 -23.31
N ARG A 3 -5.87 -2.00 -22.31
CA ARG A 3 -7.09 -2.85 -22.48
C ARG A 3 -8.37 -2.05 -22.74
N ASN A 4 -8.31 -0.72 -22.66
CA ASN A 4 -9.47 0.15 -22.80
C ASN A 4 -9.32 1.04 -24.04
N PRO A 5 -10.44 1.44 -24.67
CA PRO A 5 -10.43 2.29 -25.87
C PRO A 5 -10.26 3.79 -25.57
N PHE A 6 -10.05 4.18 -24.30
CA PHE A 6 -9.91 5.58 -23.90
C PHE A 6 -8.58 6.17 -24.35
N ALA A 7 -8.62 7.40 -24.83
CA ALA A 7 -7.42 8.13 -25.21
C ALA A 7 -6.56 8.42 -23.95
N PRO A 8 -5.23 8.28 -23.98
CA PRO A 8 -4.37 8.53 -22.81
C PRO A 8 -4.56 9.90 -22.16
N GLU A 9 -4.85 10.92 -22.96
CA GLU A 9 -5.14 12.30 -22.54
C GLU A 9 -6.49 12.49 -21.86
N SER A 10 -7.40 11.51 -21.95
CA SER A 10 -8.71 11.62 -21.30
C SER A 10 -8.66 11.26 -19.81
N TYR A 11 -7.55 10.71 -19.31
CA TYR A 11 -7.38 10.44 -17.89
C TYR A 11 -7.04 11.74 -17.16
N GLU A 12 -7.84 12.10 -16.17
CA GLU A 12 -7.61 13.30 -15.36
C GLU A 12 -6.43 13.08 -14.40
N GLU A 13 -6.46 11.97 -13.66
CA GLU A 13 -5.50 11.67 -12.62
C GLU A 13 -5.28 10.17 -12.40
N VAL A 14 -4.04 9.83 -12.04
CA VAL A 14 -3.63 8.52 -11.51
C VAL A 14 -3.53 8.59 -9.99
N LEU A 15 -4.41 7.88 -9.29
CA LEU A 15 -4.42 7.73 -7.83
C LEU A 15 -3.87 6.36 -7.45
N ALA A 16 -2.75 6.33 -6.72
CA ALA A 16 -2.14 5.07 -6.29
C ALA A 16 -1.91 5.04 -4.78
N GLY A 17 -2.38 3.98 -4.13
CA GLY A 17 -2.02 3.68 -2.75
C GLY A 17 -0.59 3.15 -2.64
N CYS A 18 0.21 3.70 -1.73
CA CYS A 18 1.55 3.17 -1.41
C CYS A 18 1.92 3.49 0.04
N THR A 19 2.34 2.47 0.81
CA THR A 19 2.56 2.62 2.25
C THR A 19 3.95 3.14 2.57
N ASN A 20 4.99 2.63 1.89
CA ASN A 20 6.36 2.92 2.28
C ASN A 20 6.86 4.29 1.81
N GLN A 21 7.00 4.49 0.49
CA GLN A 21 7.42 5.74 -0.15
C GLN A 21 8.81 6.26 0.26
N ALA A 22 9.65 5.43 0.88
CA ALA A 22 11.01 5.78 1.25
C ALA A 22 12.05 5.32 0.21
N GLY A 23 11.68 4.41 -0.70
CA GLY A 23 12.60 3.78 -1.65
C GLY A 23 12.43 4.31 -3.07
N GLU A 24 12.45 3.39 -4.03
CA GLU A 24 12.19 3.67 -5.45
C GLU A 24 10.76 4.16 -5.69
N ASP A 25 9.87 3.94 -4.71
CA ASP A 25 8.50 4.44 -4.63
C ASP A 25 8.39 5.86 -4.01
N SER A 26 9.52 6.51 -3.72
CA SER A 26 9.53 7.86 -3.15
C SER A 26 9.08 8.94 -4.13
N ARG A 27 8.70 10.10 -3.57
CA ARG A 27 8.36 11.32 -4.31
C ARG A 27 7.23 11.13 -5.33
N ASN A 28 6.12 10.54 -4.88
CA ASN A 28 4.88 10.36 -5.63
C ASN A 28 4.95 9.27 -6.73
N VAL A 29 4.93 8.00 -6.30
CA VAL A 29 4.97 6.83 -7.19
C VAL A 29 3.82 6.78 -8.21
N ALA A 30 2.65 7.35 -7.88
CA ALA A 30 1.53 7.45 -8.83
C ALA A 30 1.94 8.24 -10.08
N ARG A 31 2.62 9.38 -9.90
CA ARG A 31 3.12 10.19 -11.01
C ARG A 31 4.27 9.51 -11.75
N HIS A 32 5.22 8.91 -11.03
CA HIS A 32 6.31 8.17 -11.67
C HIS A 32 5.78 6.99 -12.51
N GLY A 33 4.83 6.22 -11.97
CA GLY A 33 4.19 5.10 -12.66
C GLY A 33 3.41 5.55 -13.89
N ALA A 34 2.67 6.66 -13.81
CA ALA A 34 1.95 7.23 -14.95
C ALA A 34 2.89 7.58 -16.11
N LEU A 35 3.99 8.30 -15.82
CA LEU A 35 4.99 8.68 -16.81
C LEU A 35 5.72 7.47 -17.40
N LEU A 36 6.11 6.51 -16.57
CA LEU A 36 6.76 5.26 -17.02
C LEU A 36 5.83 4.41 -17.89
N ALA A 37 4.51 4.48 -17.65
CA ALA A 37 3.51 3.82 -18.47
C ALA A 37 3.18 4.57 -19.78
N GLY A 38 3.81 5.72 -20.02
CA GLY A 38 3.64 6.51 -21.25
C GLY A 38 2.40 7.40 -21.27
N LEU A 39 1.79 7.69 -20.12
CA LEU A 39 0.70 8.67 -20.06
C LEU A 39 1.24 10.11 -20.31
N PRO A 40 0.44 10.99 -20.94
CA PRO A 40 0.81 12.38 -21.17
C PRO A 40 1.20 13.12 -19.89
N ILE A 41 2.02 14.17 -20.03
CA ILE A 41 2.50 14.94 -18.87
C ILE A 41 1.37 15.71 -18.19
N GLU A 42 0.27 15.97 -18.90
CA GLU A 42 -0.94 16.63 -18.44
C GLU A 42 -1.72 15.78 -17.44
N VAL A 43 -1.63 14.45 -17.50
CA VAL A 43 -2.33 13.54 -16.58
C VAL A 43 -1.75 13.66 -15.17
N ALA A 44 -2.53 14.11 -14.20
CA ALA A 44 -2.05 14.28 -12.83
C ALA A 44 -1.72 12.93 -12.16
N GLY A 45 -1.06 12.99 -11.01
CA GLY A 45 -0.81 11.80 -10.22
C GLY A 45 -0.68 12.10 -8.75
N GLN A 46 -1.35 11.31 -7.91
CA GLN A 46 -1.31 11.46 -6.46
C GLN A 46 -1.15 10.10 -5.78
N THR A 47 -0.17 10.04 -4.87
CA THR A 47 0.07 8.86 -4.03
C THR A 47 -0.64 9.04 -2.69
N VAL A 48 -1.50 8.09 -2.33
CA VAL A 48 -2.29 8.10 -1.10
C VAL A 48 -1.70 7.13 -0.09
N ASN A 49 -1.61 7.53 1.18
CA ASN A 49 -1.16 6.66 2.26
C ASN A 49 -2.22 6.54 3.36
N ARG A 50 -2.79 5.33 3.45
CA ARG A 50 -3.63 4.85 4.55
C ARG A 50 -3.17 3.46 4.99
N LEU A 51 -1.86 3.25 5.05
CA LEU A 51 -1.22 1.96 5.35
C LEU A 51 -1.82 0.83 4.48
N CYS A 52 -2.18 -0.32 5.08
CA CYS A 52 -2.79 -1.45 4.36
C CYS A 52 -4.07 -1.10 3.57
N GLY A 53 -4.74 0.01 3.91
CA GLY A 53 -5.94 0.49 3.22
C GLY A 53 -5.67 1.45 2.05
N SER A 54 -4.41 1.72 1.70
CA SER A 54 -4.05 2.78 0.73
C SER A 54 -4.64 2.57 -0.66
N GLY A 55 -4.61 1.34 -1.19
CA GLY A 55 -5.15 1.05 -2.52
C GLY A 55 -6.65 1.30 -2.61
N LEU A 56 -7.40 0.93 -1.57
CA LEU A 56 -8.84 1.21 -1.49
C LEU A 56 -9.11 2.70 -1.28
N ALA A 57 -8.28 3.40 -0.50
CA ALA A 57 -8.40 4.84 -0.32
C ALA A 57 -8.25 5.60 -1.65
N ALA A 58 -7.29 5.21 -2.50
CA ALA A 58 -7.14 5.77 -3.84
C ALA A 58 -8.41 5.58 -4.70
N MET A 59 -9.05 4.40 -4.64
CA MET A 59 -10.34 4.18 -5.33
C MET A 59 -11.46 5.06 -4.77
N MET A 60 -11.51 5.27 -3.45
CA MET A 60 -12.51 6.15 -2.83
C MET A 60 -12.32 7.61 -3.24
N ASP A 61 -11.07 8.07 -3.34
CA ASP A 61 -10.77 9.44 -3.75
C ASP A 61 -11.15 9.66 -5.23
N ALA A 62 -10.83 8.71 -6.12
CA ALA A 62 -11.26 8.74 -7.52
C ALA A 62 -12.80 8.79 -7.65
N ALA A 63 -13.51 7.96 -6.88
CA ALA A 63 -14.97 7.94 -6.90
C ALA A 63 -15.59 9.26 -6.38
N ARG A 64 -14.94 9.92 -5.41
CA ARG A 64 -15.38 11.23 -4.91
C ARG A 64 -15.19 12.32 -5.95
N ALA A 65 -14.01 12.41 -6.57
CA ALA A 65 -13.70 13.40 -7.59
C ALA A 65 -14.67 13.28 -8.78
N ALA A 66 -14.88 12.05 -9.28
CA ALA A 66 -15.86 11.78 -10.34
C ALA A 66 -17.29 12.20 -9.93
N ARG A 67 -17.71 11.90 -8.69
CA ARG A 67 -19.04 12.26 -8.19
C ARG A 67 -19.24 13.78 -8.06
N LEU A 68 -18.17 14.52 -7.77
CA LEU A 68 -18.20 15.98 -7.64
C LEU A 68 -18.05 16.69 -8.99
N GLY A 69 -17.81 15.96 -10.09
CA GLY A 69 -17.61 16.53 -11.41
C GLY A 69 -16.24 17.17 -11.60
N GLU A 70 -15.24 16.74 -10.82
CA GLU A 70 -13.86 17.24 -10.89
C GLU A 70 -13.04 16.55 -12.00
N GLY A 71 -13.62 15.54 -12.65
CA GLY A 71 -13.08 14.83 -13.80
C GLY A 71 -14.00 13.69 -14.21
N GLU A 72 -13.78 13.11 -15.40
CA GLU A 72 -14.67 12.07 -15.95
C GLU A 72 -14.03 10.67 -16.00
N LEU A 73 -12.70 10.59 -16.02
CA LEU A 73 -11.96 9.33 -16.09
C LEU A 73 -10.71 9.38 -15.22
N PHE A 74 -10.60 8.42 -14.31
CA PHE A 74 -9.51 8.30 -13.35
C PHE A 74 -8.90 6.90 -13.42
N LEU A 75 -7.63 6.79 -13.07
CA LEU A 75 -6.99 5.50 -12.82
C LEU A 75 -6.72 5.36 -11.32
N ALA A 76 -7.24 4.30 -10.70
CA ALA A 76 -7.04 4.04 -9.28
C ALA A 76 -6.42 2.67 -9.05
N GLY A 77 -5.51 2.57 -8.09
CA GLY A 77 -4.86 1.30 -7.73
C GLY A 77 -3.94 1.43 -6.53
N GLY A 78 -2.95 0.54 -6.44
CA GLY A 78 -1.91 0.62 -5.43
C GLY A 78 -0.70 -0.23 -5.78
N VAL A 79 0.43 0.07 -5.16
CA VAL A 79 1.69 -0.62 -5.35
C VAL A 79 2.45 -0.69 -4.03
N GLU A 80 3.14 -1.80 -3.83
CA GLU A 80 4.05 -1.98 -2.70
C GLU A 80 5.19 -2.91 -3.14
N SER A 81 6.43 -2.58 -2.75
CA SER A 81 7.59 -3.46 -2.95
C SER A 81 8.30 -3.66 -1.62
N MET A 82 7.75 -4.53 -0.79
CA MET A 82 8.33 -4.83 0.53
C MET A 82 9.76 -5.40 0.39
N SER A 83 10.02 -6.20 -0.64
CA SER A 83 11.35 -6.77 -0.91
C SER A 83 12.43 -5.72 -1.17
N ARG A 84 12.06 -4.51 -1.62
CA ARG A 84 12.98 -3.41 -1.94
C ARG A 84 12.82 -2.21 -1.02
N ALA A 85 12.09 -2.38 0.09
CA ALA A 85 11.97 -1.38 1.13
C ALA A 85 13.36 -1.06 1.71
N PRO A 86 13.79 0.22 1.71
CA PRO A 86 15.15 0.57 2.14
C PRO A 86 15.28 0.63 3.66
N TYR A 87 16.51 0.79 4.15
CA TYR A 87 16.75 1.33 5.48
C TYR A 87 16.62 2.85 5.48
N VAL A 88 16.21 3.42 6.60
CA VAL A 88 16.16 4.88 6.83
C VAL A 88 17.02 5.25 8.04
N LEU A 89 17.79 6.33 7.91
CA LEU A 89 18.69 6.83 8.94
C LEU A 89 18.23 8.22 9.39
N GLY A 90 18.09 8.42 10.70
CA GLY A 90 17.83 9.73 11.27
C GLY A 90 18.98 10.71 11.00
N LYS A 91 18.65 11.99 10.76
CA LYS A 91 19.68 13.04 10.73
C LYS A 91 20.38 13.11 12.09
N ALA A 92 21.64 13.56 12.11
CA ALA A 92 22.35 13.84 13.34
C ALA A 92 21.74 15.09 14.01
N ASP A 93 21.50 15.04 15.32
CA ASP A 93 20.93 16.16 16.08
C ASP A 93 21.97 17.20 16.50
N SER A 94 23.27 16.88 16.36
CA SER A 94 24.37 17.80 16.65
C SER A 94 25.63 17.45 15.85
N PRO A 95 26.56 18.42 15.65
CA PRO A 95 27.87 18.13 15.06
C PRO A 95 28.59 17.01 15.83
N TYR A 96 29.15 16.05 15.10
CA TYR A 96 29.87 14.90 15.67
C TYR A 96 29.03 14.00 16.59
N ALA A 97 27.69 14.00 16.44
CA ALA A 97 26.82 13.07 17.14
C ALA A 97 27.27 11.62 16.90
N ARG A 98 27.29 10.82 17.98
CA ARG A 98 27.79 9.43 17.96
C ARG A 98 26.68 8.38 17.91
N ASN A 99 25.43 8.81 17.83
CA ASN A 99 24.27 7.95 17.75
C ASN A 99 23.33 8.45 16.66
N GLN A 100 23.02 7.58 15.70
CA GLN A 100 22.03 7.82 14.67
C GLN A 100 21.27 6.50 14.45
N PRO A 101 19.98 6.44 14.82
CA PRO A 101 19.22 5.21 14.68
C PRO A 101 18.90 4.95 13.20
N MET A 102 19.11 3.71 12.79
CA MET A 102 18.73 3.17 11.48
C MET A 102 17.54 2.23 11.66
N PHE A 103 16.54 2.33 10.79
CA PHE A 103 15.34 1.50 10.84
C PHE A 103 15.10 0.80 9.52
N ASP A 104 14.61 -0.43 9.60
CA ASP A 104 14.02 -1.14 8.46
C ASP A 104 12.65 -0.53 8.14
N THR A 105 12.34 -0.36 6.85
CA THR A 105 11.03 0.14 6.39
C THR A 105 10.10 -0.94 5.85
N VAL A 106 10.54 -2.21 5.79
CA VAL A 106 9.74 -3.34 5.29
C VAL A 106 8.37 -3.38 5.97
N ILE A 107 8.33 -3.33 7.31
CA ILE A 107 7.08 -3.31 8.08
C ILE A 107 7.31 -2.82 9.50
N GLY A 108 6.25 -2.30 10.13
CA GLY A 108 6.25 -1.99 11.57
C GLY A 108 6.65 -0.56 11.90
N SER A 109 6.76 -0.31 13.21
CA SER A 109 7.06 1.02 13.74
C SER A 109 8.52 1.37 13.52
N ARG A 110 8.75 2.59 13.02
CA ARG A 110 10.07 3.18 12.81
C ARG A 110 10.01 4.64 13.25
N PHE A 111 11.11 5.13 13.84
CA PHE A 111 11.11 6.43 14.52
C PHE A 111 9.91 6.61 15.47
N PRO A 112 9.68 5.66 16.42
CA PRO A 112 8.49 5.69 17.26
C PRO A 112 8.44 6.97 18.11
N ASN A 113 7.27 7.60 18.14
CA ASN A 113 7.02 8.71 19.05
C ASN A 113 6.82 8.17 20.48
N PRO A 114 7.66 8.56 21.47
CA PRO A 114 7.56 8.05 22.84
C PRO A 114 6.22 8.34 23.52
N TRP A 115 5.57 9.46 23.18
CA TRP A 115 4.25 9.80 23.72
C TRP A 115 3.18 8.85 23.18
N ILE A 116 3.17 8.58 21.86
CA ILE A 116 2.24 7.62 21.25
C ILE A 116 2.45 6.23 21.84
N ALA A 117 3.70 5.78 21.96
CA ALA A 117 4.02 4.47 22.51
C ALA A 117 3.56 4.33 23.97
N LYS A 118 3.66 5.40 24.76
CA LYS A 118 3.19 5.43 26.16
C LYS A 118 1.67 5.42 26.26
N GLU A 119 0.98 6.21 25.44
CA GLU A 119 -0.47 6.43 25.54
C GLU A 119 -1.29 5.29 24.90
N TYR A 120 -0.83 4.78 23.75
CA TYR A 120 -1.58 3.84 22.92
C TYR A 120 -0.86 2.49 22.70
N GLY A 121 0.35 2.34 23.22
CA GLY A 121 1.18 1.15 23.05
C GLY A 121 2.06 1.19 21.80
N SER A 122 2.96 0.21 21.70
CA SER A 122 3.90 0.03 20.58
C SER A 122 3.82 -1.37 19.98
N HIS A 123 2.63 -1.97 20.05
CA HIS A 123 2.37 -3.32 19.56
C HIS A 123 2.69 -3.44 18.07
N SER A 124 3.39 -4.51 17.73
CA SER A 124 3.51 -5.02 16.37
C SER A 124 2.16 -5.54 15.86
N MET A 125 2.03 -5.69 14.54
CA MET A 125 0.80 -6.22 13.95
C MET A 125 0.46 -7.63 14.46
N PRO A 126 1.40 -8.59 14.62
CA PRO A 126 1.10 -9.87 15.26
C PRO A 126 0.57 -9.74 16.68
N GLU A 127 1.15 -8.89 17.52
CA GLU A 127 0.65 -8.68 18.89
C GLU A 127 -0.78 -8.11 18.89
N THR A 128 -1.10 -7.19 17.98
CA THR A 128 -2.50 -6.72 17.84
C THR A 128 -3.45 -7.83 17.40
N ALA A 129 -2.99 -8.78 16.58
CA ALA A 129 -3.80 -9.93 16.17
C ALA A 129 -4.02 -10.91 17.33
N ASP A 130 -3.00 -11.15 18.15
CA ASP A 130 -3.11 -11.97 19.36
C ASP A 130 -4.05 -11.34 20.39
N ASN A 131 -4.01 -10.01 20.55
CA ASN A 131 -4.95 -9.28 21.41
C ASN A 131 -6.40 -9.48 20.93
N ILE A 132 -6.66 -9.35 19.62
CA ILE A 132 -7.99 -9.61 19.04
C ILE A 132 -8.40 -11.07 19.25
N ALA A 133 -7.47 -12.02 19.06
CA ALA A 133 -7.74 -13.44 19.23
C ALA A 133 -8.10 -13.76 20.69
N HIS A 134 -7.39 -13.17 21.64
CA HIS A 134 -7.72 -13.27 23.06
C HIS A 134 -9.11 -12.67 23.36
N ASP A 135 -9.37 -11.43 22.97
CA ASP A 135 -10.59 -10.70 23.31
C ASP A 135 -11.85 -11.31 22.68
N LEU A 136 -11.72 -11.90 21.49
CA LEU A 136 -12.81 -12.56 20.76
C LEU A 136 -12.81 -14.09 20.93
N ASN A 137 -11.92 -14.63 21.77
CA ASN A 137 -11.77 -16.07 22.01
C ASN A 137 -11.60 -16.90 20.73
N ILE A 138 -10.76 -16.43 19.80
CA ILE A 138 -10.39 -17.10 18.55
C ILE A 138 -9.21 -18.03 18.84
N GLY A 139 -9.49 -19.33 18.91
CA GLY A 139 -8.47 -20.34 19.16
C GLY A 139 -7.54 -20.60 17.97
N ARG A 140 -6.38 -21.23 18.27
CA ARG A 140 -5.37 -21.62 17.29
C ARG A 140 -5.96 -22.49 16.17
N GLU A 141 -6.78 -23.47 16.54
CA GLU A 141 -7.39 -24.42 15.59
C GLU A 141 -8.33 -23.70 14.61
N ALA A 142 -9.05 -22.66 15.07
CA ALA A 142 -9.94 -21.87 14.22
C ALA A 142 -9.15 -21.03 13.21
N SER A 143 -8.06 -20.40 13.67
CA SER A 143 -7.14 -19.63 12.83
C SER A 143 -6.45 -20.52 11.78
N ASP A 144 -5.95 -21.69 12.18
CA ASP A 144 -5.33 -22.66 11.28
C ASP A 144 -6.33 -23.19 10.24
N ALA A 145 -7.55 -23.52 10.67
CA ALA A 145 -8.58 -23.98 9.77
C ALA A 145 -8.97 -22.88 8.76
N PHE A 146 -8.99 -21.62 9.16
CA PHE A 146 -9.20 -20.49 8.25
C PHE A 146 -8.05 -20.38 7.24
N ALA A 147 -6.80 -20.41 7.69
CA ALA A 147 -5.63 -20.33 6.84
C ALA A 147 -5.59 -21.48 5.81
N ALA A 148 -5.83 -22.72 6.25
CA ALA A 148 -5.88 -23.89 5.38
C ALA A 148 -6.98 -23.78 4.32
N ARG A 149 -8.18 -23.31 4.71
CA ARG A 149 -9.28 -23.05 3.76
C ARG A 149 -8.92 -21.97 2.75
N SER A 150 -8.25 -20.89 3.18
CA SER A 150 -7.80 -19.82 2.29
C SER A 150 -6.84 -20.36 1.22
N GLN A 151 -5.83 -21.14 1.62
CA GLN A 151 -4.87 -21.77 0.70
C GLN A 151 -5.54 -22.75 -0.26
N ALA A 152 -6.45 -23.60 0.24
CA ALA A 152 -7.18 -24.55 -0.61
C ALA A 152 -8.08 -23.85 -1.64
N ARG A 153 -8.73 -22.73 -1.25
CA ARG A 153 -9.54 -21.91 -2.17
C ARG A 153 -8.69 -21.27 -3.26
N TYR A 154 -7.55 -20.69 -2.88
CA TYR A 154 -6.60 -20.11 -3.84
C TYR A 154 -6.13 -21.17 -4.84
N ALA A 155 -5.64 -22.32 -4.36
CA ALA A 155 -5.15 -23.39 -5.23
C ALA A 155 -6.21 -23.87 -6.24
N LYS A 156 -7.46 -24.01 -5.77
CA LYS A 156 -8.59 -24.37 -6.64
C LYS A 156 -8.93 -23.28 -7.66
N ALA A 157 -8.96 -22.01 -7.23
CA ALA A 157 -9.26 -20.88 -8.11
C ALA A 157 -8.18 -20.73 -9.20
N LEU A 158 -6.91 -20.86 -8.83
CA LEU A 158 -5.78 -20.84 -9.74
C LEU A 158 -5.87 -21.97 -10.78
N ALA A 159 -6.09 -23.21 -10.34
CA ALA A 159 -6.23 -24.36 -11.25
C ALA A 159 -7.41 -24.22 -12.22
N ASN A 160 -8.43 -23.45 -11.85
CA ASN A 160 -9.61 -23.19 -12.68
C ASN A 160 -9.47 -21.92 -13.57
N GLY A 161 -8.30 -21.28 -13.61
CA GLY A 161 -8.07 -20.08 -14.42
C GLY A 161 -8.79 -18.82 -13.92
N PHE A 162 -9.28 -18.81 -12.68
CA PHE A 162 -10.09 -17.69 -12.14
C PHE A 162 -9.36 -16.33 -12.24
N TYR A 163 -8.04 -16.31 -12.02
CA TYR A 163 -7.23 -15.09 -11.98
C TYR A 163 -6.71 -14.62 -13.35
N GLU A 164 -6.98 -15.35 -14.44
CA GLU A 164 -6.45 -15.02 -15.78
C GLU A 164 -6.91 -13.63 -16.28
N GLY A 165 -8.11 -13.20 -15.87
CA GLY A 165 -8.63 -11.87 -16.22
C GLY A 165 -8.03 -10.71 -15.42
N GLU A 166 -7.45 -11.01 -14.25
CA GLU A 166 -7.00 -10.05 -13.23
C GLU A 166 -5.47 -9.88 -13.21
N MET A 167 -4.73 -10.89 -13.66
CA MET A 167 -3.28 -10.86 -13.73
C MET A 167 -2.81 -10.51 -15.14
N PHE A 168 -1.78 -9.66 -15.20
CA PHE A 168 -1.01 -9.47 -16.43
C PHE A 168 0.30 -10.23 -16.26
N GLY A 169 0.59 -11.14 -17.18
CA GLY A 169 1.92 -11.74 -17.26
C GLY A 169 2.95 -10.67 -17.56
N VAL A 170 4.06 -10.70 -16.83
CA VAL A 170 5.28 -9.96 -17.18
C VAL A 170 6.15 -10.85 -18.06
#